data_AF-A0A2T7UFU7-F1
#
_entry.id   AF-A0A2T7UFU7-F1
#
_cell.length_a   1.000
_cell.length_b   1.000
_cell.length_c   1.000
_cell.angle_alpha   90.00
_cell.angle_beta   90.00
_cell.angle_gamma   90.00
#
_symmetry.space_group_name_H-M   'P 1'
#
loop_
_entity.id
_entity.type
_entity.pdbx_description
1 polymer ?
#
loop_
_entity_poly.entity_id
_entity_poly.type
_entity_poly.pdbx_seq_one_letter_code
_entity_poly.pdbx_strand_id
1 'polypeptide(L)'
;MLACYTVLELSFNHRLLELGGHLQLGATPVQLKDIEIWGRVVSGLGLALLLMRWLDSFVRSRFLLLLLCCALGLSSMWHAQKALVDHIVAHADAQDLTMSWRSQMSTQEALNGRILLRGETLLTSPAPADIRPVMSALWASSVAGLFPEDLDSESGAAQLMSGLFAPQISQPQLVAAYRKTVMTPVVLGASLLFGLLNLCQLFAGLFARLLMVTGQDRLLQLCRPWLLPALAVVCMGLSWWPGNVWTASPAYRLVASPALWTDKPYLAPFVEWSVRAEPAWADSVTWVHRALLQDFEFSVPFRHWLALDVTPTSPVAVPLR
;
A
#
# COMPACT_ATOMS: atom_id res chain seq x y z
N MET A 1 -13.12 -14.78 13.42
CA MET A 1 -11.99 -13.84 13.58
C MET A 1 -11.18 -13.75 12.31
N LEU A 2 -10.38 -14.77 11.93
CA LEU A 2 -9.57 -14.73 10.70
C LEU A 2 -10.36 -14.36 9.44
N ALA A 3 -11.51 -15.00 9.17
CA ALA A 3 -12.35 -14.66 8.02
C ALA A 3 -12.83 -13.20 8.02
N CYS A 4 -13.32 -12.70 9.17
CA CYS A 4 -13.76 -11.30 9.30
C CYS A 4 -12.61 -10.33 9.06
N TYR A 5 -11.42 -10.63 9.61
CA TYR A 5 -10.23 -9.83 9.40
C TYR A 5 -9.79 -9.85 7.93
N THR A 6 -9.76 -11.01 7.28
CA THR A 6 -9.46 -11.12 5.84
C THR A 6 -10.40 -10.25 5.00
N VAL A 7 -11.71 -10.25 5.30
CA VAL A 7 -12.68 -9.41 4.60
C VAL A 7 -12.37 -7.93 4.78
N LEU A 8 -12.11 -7.50 6.03
CA LEU A 8 -11.73 -6.12 6.36
C LEU A 8 -10.46 -5.69 5.62
N GLU A 9 -9.42 -6.52 5.70
CA GLU A 9 -8.09 -6.29 5.16
C GLU A 9 -8.08 -6.16 3.63
N LEU A 10 -8.68 -7.13 2.93
CA LEU A 10 -8.77 -7.09 1.46
C LEU A 10 -9.59 -5.86 1.02
N SER A 11 -10.68 -5.56 1.70
CA SER A 11 -11.49 -4.37 1.41
C SER A 11 -10.74 -3.06 1.66
N PHE A 12 -9.91 -3.01 2.70
CA PHE A 12 -9.06 -1.85 2.98
C PHE A 12 -8.03 -1.64 1.87
N ASN A 13 -7.36 -2.71 1.41
CA ASN A 13 -6.38 -2.64 0.32
C ASN A 13 -7.03 -2.15 -0.98
N HIS A 14 -8.24 -2.61 -1.32
CA HIS A 14 -9.01 -2.09 -2.45
C HIS A 14 -9.20 -0.58 -2.36
N ARG A 15 -9.72 -0.12 -1.21
CA ARG A 15 -10.01 1.29 -0.97
C ARG A 15 -8.76 2.15 -0.97
N LEU A 16 -7.64 1.63 -0.43
CA LEU A 16 -6.37 2.32 -0.43
C LEU A 16 -5.83 2.55 -1.85
N LEU A 17 -6.04 1.61 -2.79
CA LEU A 17 -5.62 1.76 -4.18
C LEU A 17 -6.52 2.72 -4.96
N GLU A 18 -7.83 2.61 -4.75
CA GLU A 18 -8.81 3.52 -5.36
C GLU A 18 -8.54 4.95 -4.91
N LEU A 19 -8.34 5.16 -3.61
CA LEU A 19 -7.91 6.44 -3.07
C LEU A 19 -6.53 6.76 -3.60
N GLY A 20 -5.55 5.86 -3.56
CA GLY A 20 -4.20 6.02 -4.13
C GLY A 20 -4.19 6.69 -5.51
N GLY A 21 -5.03 6.20 -6.41
CA GLY A 21 -5.22 6.74 -7.76
C GLY A 21 -5.99 8.06 -7.83
N HIS A 22 -7.09 8.20 -7.10
CA HIS A 22 -7.90 9.43 -7.08
C HIS A 22 -7.29 10.55 -6.20
N LEU A 23 -6.40 10.22 -5.27
CA LEU A 23 -5.76 11.11 -4.29
C LEU A 23 -4.83 12.12 -4.97
N GLN A 24 -4.54 11.98 -6.26
CA GLN A 24 -3.53 12.77 -6.96
C GLN A 24 -4.03 14.13 -7.46
N LEU A 25 -5.34 14.34 -7.58
CA LEU A 25 -5.89 15.61 -8.09
C LEU A 25 -6.91 16.30 -7.17
N GLY A 26 -7.56 15.59 -6.23
CA GLY A 26 -8.67 16.18 -5.45
C GLY A 26 -8.81 15.73 -3.99
N ALA A 27 -7.89 14.93 -3.45
CA ALA A 27 -8.06 14.44 -2.08
C ALA A 27 -7.76 15.50 -1.03
N THR A 28 -8.69 15.62 -0.09
CA THR A 28 -8.49 16.46 1.08
C THR A 28 -7.45 15.82 2.01
N PRO A 29 -6.59 16.60 2.69
CA PRO A 29 -5.61 16.09 3.66
C PRO A 29 -6.23 15.21 4.76
N VAL A 30 -7.54 15.33 4.96
CA VAL A 30 -8.36 14.51 5.85
C VAL A 30 -8.43 13.05 5.40
N GLN A 31 -8.67 12.78 4.10
CA GLN A 31 -8.78 11.41 3.59
C GLN A 31 -7.46 10.64 3.73
N LEU A 32 -6.33 11.30 3.43
CA LEU A 32 -5.01 10.69 3.58
C LEU A 32 -4.75 10.25 5.03
N LYS A 33 -5.15 11.09 5.98
CA LYS A 33 -4.99 10.83 7.41
C LYS A 33 -5.88 9.70 7.91
N ASP A 34 -7.11 9.61 7.42
CA ASP A 34 -8.02 8.52 7.75
C ASP A 34 -7.46 7.18 7.26
N ILE A 35 -6.93 7.12 6.04
CA ILE A 35 -6.25 5.91 5.51
C ILE A 35 -5.02 5.57 6.34
N GLU A 36 -4.24 6.56 6.77
CA GLU A 36 -3.06 6.33 7.63
C GLU A 36 -3.45 5.67 8.95
N ILE A 37 -4.53 6.14 9.57
CA ILE A 37 -5.06 5.58 10.83
C ILE A 37 -5.55 4.16 10.59
N TRP A 38 -6.39 3.96 9.57
CA TRP A 38 -6.92 2.63 9.24
C TRP A 38 -5.83 1.64 8.87
N GLY A 39 -4.81 2.06 8.13
CA GLY A 39 -3.66 1.25 7.78
C GLY A 39 -2.94 0.68 9.00
N ARG A 40 -2.71 1.52 10.01
CA ARG A 40 -2.10 1.11 11.28
C ARG A 40 -2.99 0.17 12.07
N VAL A 41 -4.30 0.43 12.11
CA VAL A 41 -5.27 -0.40 12.82
C VAL A 41 -5.36 -1.78 12.16
N VAL A 42 -5.54 -1.82 10.84
CA VAL A 42 -5.70 -3.03 10.04
C VAL A 42 -4.42 -3.87 10.09
N SER A 43 -3.24 -3.27 9.85
CA SER A 43 -1.95 -3.96 10.02
C SER A 43 -1.72 -4.43 11.46
N GLY A 44 -2.12 -3.64 12.46
CA GLY A 44 -1.99 -3.97 13.88
C GLY A 44 -2.87 -5.14 14.31
N LEU A 45 -4.11 -5.22 13.81
CA LEU A 45 -4.98 -6.39 13.98
C LEU A 45 -4.40 -7.62 13.27
N GLY A 46 -3.82 -7.44 12.09
CA GLY A 46 -3.11 -8.48 11.36
C GLY A 46 -1.97 -9.07 12.17
N LEU A 47 -1.10 -8.22 12.71
CA LEU A 47 -0.01 -8.64 13.60
C LEU A 47 -0.54 -9.29 14.88
N ALA A 48 -1.60 -8.75 15.49
CA ALA A 48 -2.21 -9.32 16.70
C ALA A 48 -2.65 -10.78 16.46
N LEU A 49 -3.29 -11.08 15.33
CA LEU A 49 -3.71 -12.43 14.98
C LEU A 49 -2.52 -13.39 14.76
N LEU A 50 -1.43 -12.90 14.15
CA LEU A 50 -0.19 -13.67 14.04
C LEU A 50 0.40 -13.99 15.42
N LEU A 51 0.46 -12.98 16.29
CA LEU A 51 0.97 -13.12 17.66
C LEU A 51 0.12 -14.08 18.49
N MET A 52 -1.21 -14.05 18.35
CA MET A 52 -2.09 -14.97 19.08
C MET A 52 -1.70 -16.44 18.83
N ARG A 53 -1.31 -16.78 17.60
CA ARG A 53 -0.85 -18.14 17.26
C ARG A 53 0.46 -18.50 17.96
N TRP A 54 1.41 -17.58 18.02
CA TRP A 54 2.72 -17.82 18.61
C TRP A 54 2.68 -17.83 20.14
N LEU A 55 1.82 -17.01 20.73
CA LEU A 55 1.65 -16.91 22.18
C LEU A 55 0.61 -17.90 22.74
N ASP A 56 -0.06 -18.67 21.90
CA ASP A 56 -1.16 -19.56 22.31
C ASP A 56 -0.74 -20.59 23.37
N SER A 57 0.49 -21.07 23.30
CA SER A 57 1.06 -22.03 24.26
C SER A 57 1.47 -21.40 25.59
N PHE A 58 1.63 -20.07 25.65
CA PHE A 58 2.16 -19.37 26.81
C PHE A 58 1.07 -18.77 27.69
N VAL A 59 -0.09 -18.40 27.12
CA VAL A 59 -1.18 -17.73 27.84
C VAL A 59 -2.40 -18.63 27.91
N ARG A 60 -2.72 -19.11 29.12
CA ARG A 60 -3.83 -20.06 29.33
C ARG A 60 -5.22 -19.45 29.09
N SER A 61 -5.39 -18.16 29.39
CA SER A 61 -6.66 -17.45 29.19
C SER A 61 -6.77 -16.88 27.78
N ARG A 62 -7.79 -17.33 27.03
CA ARG A 62 -8.04 -16.88 25.64
C ARG A 62 -8.36 -15.39 25.56
N PHE A 63 -9.06 -14.86 26.56
CA PHE A 63 -9.39 -13.43 26.63
C PHE A 63 -8.14 -12.57 26.90
N LEU A 64 -7.29 -13.01 27.84
CA LEU A 64 -6.04 -12.32 28.14
C LEU A 64 -5.08 -12.36 26.93
N LEU A 65 -4.98 -13.50 26.25
CA LEU A 65 -4.20 -13.65 25.03
C LEU A 65 -4.66 -12.67 23.95
N LEU A 66 -5.98 -12.60 23.70
CA LEU A 66 -6.56 -11.66 22.73
C LEU A 66 -6.22 -10.22 23.08
N LEU A 67 -6.46 -9.80 24.34
CA LEU A 67 -6.18 -8.43 24.78
C LEU A 67 -4.70 -8.10 24.66
N LEU A 68 -3.82 -8.99 25.10
CA LEU A 68 -2.36 -8.80 25.04
C LEU A 68 -1.88 -8.68 23.60
N CYS A 69 -2.31 -9.59 22.71
CA CYS A 69 -1.92 -9.57 21.31
C CYS A 69 -2.49 -8.35 20.57
N CYS A 70 -3.73 -7.94 20.85
CA CYS A 70 -4.29 -6.71 20.31
C CYS A 70 -3.53 -5.48 20.78
N ALA A 71 -3.22 -5.38 22.08
CA ALA A 71 -2.46 -4.26 22.63
C ALA A 71 -1.05 -4.19 22.02
N LEU A 72 -0.35 -5.32 21.95
CA LEU A 72 0.98 -5.41 21.34
C LEU A 72 0.95 -5.13 19.84
N GLY A 73 0.03 -5.74 19.09
CA GLY A 73 -0.09 -5.58 17.65
C GLY A 73 -0.43 -4.15 17.24
N LEU A 74 -1.46 -3.56 17.88
CA LEU A 74 -1.87 -2.18 17.61
C LEU A 74 -0.79 -1.18 18.04
N SER A 75 -0.22 -1.31 19.25
CA SER A 75 0.85 -0.41 19.72
C SER A 75 2.08 -0.50 18.81
N SER A 76 2.50 -1.72 18.46
CA SER A 76 3.64 -1.95 17.57
C SER A 76 3.43 -1.29 16.21
N MET A 77 2.30 -1.56 15.54
CA MET A 77 2.05 -0.97 14.21
C MET A 77 1.80 0.54 14.25
N TRP A 78 1.18 1.03 15.32
CA TRP A 78 0.97 2.46 15.54
C TRP A 78 2.28 3.24 15.58
N HIS A 79 3.27 2.71 16.32
CA HIS A 79 4.57 3.35 16.47
C HIS A 79 5.52 3.01 15.32
N ALA A 80 5.59 1.77 14.85
CA ALA A 80 6.54 1.33 13.84
C ALA A 80 6.28 1.96 12.47
N GLN A 81 5.03 1.92 11.96
CA GLN A 81 4.72 2.55 10.66
C GLN A 81 4.92 4.06 10.72
N LYS A 82 4.50 4.70 11.83
CA LYS A 82 4.71 6.14 12.03
C LYS A 82 6.20 6.48 12.05
N ALA A 83 6.98 5.80 12.89
CA ALA A 83 8.41 6.07 13.04
C ALA A 83 9.17 5.84 11.73
N LEU A 84 8.81 4.80 10.97
CA LEU A 84 9.41 4.53 9.66
C LEU A 84 9.10 5.65 8.66
N VAL A 85 7.83 6.04 8.51
CA VAL A 85 7.44 7.11 7.58
C VAL A 85 8.09 8.44 8.00
N ASP A 86 8.00 8.80 9.28
CA ASP A 86 8.58 10.05 9.78
C ASP A 86 10.11 10.05 9.63
N HIS A 87 10.78 8.90 9.82
CA HIS A 87 12.21 8.75 9.58
C HIS A 87 12.58 8.99 8.10
N ILE A 88 11.87 8.38 7.16
CA ILE A 88 12.12 8.57 5.72
C ILE A 88 11.84 10.02 5.30
N VAL A 89 10.77 10.62 5.81
CA VAL A 89 10.40 12.01 5.52
C VAL A 89 11.40 13.01 6.10
N ALA A 90 11.90 12.77 7.31
CA ALA A 90 12.88 13.66 7.95
C ALA A 90 14.25 13.69 7.25
N HIS A 91 14.60 12.65 6.50
CA HIS A 91 15.84 12.55 5.74
C HIS A 91 15.68 12.89 4.25
N ALA A 92 14.52 13.40 3.84
CA ALA A 92 14.27 13.79 2.46
C ALA A 92 15.06 15.05 2.09
N ASP A 93 15.79 15.01 0.98
CA ASP A 93 16.45 16.19 0.43
C ASP A 93 15.51 16.99 -0.50
N ALA A 94 15.97 18.13 -0.99
CA ALA A 94 15.17 18.97 -1.89
C ALA A 94 14.84 18.27 -3.22
N GLN A 95 15.69 17.35 -3.67
CA GLN A 95 15.50 16.60 -4.91
C GLN A 95 14.38 15.56 -4.74
N ASP A 96 14.35 14.85 -3.62
CA ASP A 96 13.32 13.88 -3.24
C ASP A 96 11.93 14.51 -3.21
N LEU A 97 11.85 15.68 -2.57
CA LEU A 97 10.61 16.45 -2.46
C LEU A 97 10.09 16.87 -3.84
N THR A 98 10.99 17.38 -4.68
CA THR A 98 10.66 17.79 -6.05
C THR A 98 10.29 16.59 -6.93
N MET A 99 11.02 15.49 -6.79
CA MET A 99 10.82 14.26 -7.56
C MET A 99 9.46 13.64 -7.24
N SER A 100 9.12 13.51 -5.96
CA SER A 100 7.81 13.02 -5.52
C SER A 100 6.67 13.91 -6.03
N TRP A 101 6.85 15.23 -6.01
CA TRP A 101 5.84 16.12 -6.56
C TRP A 101 5.67 15.94 -8.07
N ARG A 102 6.76 15.98 -8.84
CA ARG A 102 6.73 15.83 -10.30
C ARG A 102 6.15 14.49 -10.73
N SER A 103 6.56 13.42 -10.07
CA SER A 103 6.04 12.08 -10.36
C SER A 103 4.54 11.95 -10.07
N GLN A 104 4.02 12.58 -9.01
CA GLN A 104 2.57 12.63 -8.79
C GLN A 104 1.83 13.33 -9.93
N MET A 105 2.36 14.45 -10.44
CA MET A 105 1.77 15.17 -11.58
C MET A 105 1.87 14.37 -12.89
N SER A 106 2.93 13.59 -13.07
CA SER A 106 3.16 12.79 -14.29
C SER A 106 2.42 11.45 -14.30
N THR A 107 1.67 11.10 -13.25
CA THR A 107 1.01 9.79 -13.15
C THR A 107 0.06 9.51 -14.32
N GLN A 108 -0.73 10.50 -14.77
CA GLN A 108 -1.64 10.27 -15.90
C GLN A 108 -0.87 9.99 -17.20
N GLU A 109 0.26 10.65 -17.42
CA GLU A 109 1.13 10.37 -18.56
C GLU A 109 1.78 8.99 -18.43
N ALA A 110 2.19 8.59 -17.22
CA ALA A 110 2.71 7.25 -16.95
C ALA A 110 1.65 6.19 -17.26
N LEU A 111 0.43 6.37 -16.78
CA LEU A 111 -0.71 5.48 -17.03
C LEU A 111 -1.08 5.41 -18.52
N ASN A 112 -0.82 6.45 -19.30
CA ASN A 112 -1.03 6.45 -20.74
C ASN A 112 0.16 5.87 -21.53
N GLY A 113 1.24 5.46 -20.85
CA GLY A 113 2.45 4.92 -21.47
C GLY A 113 3.30 5.99 -22.17
N ARG A 114 3.24 7.24 -21.72
CA ARG A 114 3.92 8.40 -22.33
C ARG A 114 5.05 8.95 -21.47
N ILE A 115 5.64 8.10 -20.63
CA ILE A 115 6.79 8.42 -19.80
C ILE A 115 7.99 7.57 -20.20
N LEU A 116 9.12 8.24 -20.34
CA LEU A 116 10.44 7.67 -20.53
C LEU A 116 11.22 7.86 -19.22
N LEU A 117 11.92 6.81 -18.79
CA LEU A 117 12.86 6.87 -17.67
C LEU A 117 14.28 6.76 -18.22
N ARG A 118 15.05 7.85 -18.21
CA ARG A 118 16.38 7.92 -18.85
C ARG A 118 16.37 7.41 -20.30
N GLY A 119 15.34 7.76 -21.07
CA GLY A 119 15.15 7.32 -22.45
C GLY A 119 14.57 5.92 -22.64
N GLU A 120 14.35 5.14 -21.58
CA GLU A 120 13.70 3.84 -21.64
C GLU A 120 12.17 3.97 -21.52
N THR A 121 11.44 3.35 -22.43
CA THR A 121 9.96 3.36 -22.41
C THR A 121 9.41 2.53 -21.26
N LEU A 122 8.55 3.13 -20.43
CA LEU A 122 7.92 2.43 -19.31
C LEU A 122 6.85 1.44 -19.77
N LEU A 123 5.93 1.88 -20.62
CA LEU A 123 4.87 1.08 -21.21
C LEU A 123 4.74 1.46 -22.69
N THR A 124 4.51 0.48 -23.56
CA THR A 124 4.29 0.71 -25.00
C THR A 124 2.82 1.01 -25.34
N SER A 125 1.93 0.85 -24.38
CA SER A 125 0.50 1.10 -24.47
C SER A 125 -0.02 1.62 -23.13
N PRO A 126 -1.23 2.22 -23.09
CA PRO A 126 -1.86 2.57 -21.83
C PRO A 126 -1.90 1.39 -20.85
N ALA A 127 -1.75 1.69 -19.56
CA ALA A 127 -1.76 0.72 -18.48
C ALA A 127 -3.05 -0.12 -18.53
N PRO A 128 -2.92 -1.46 -18.57
CA PRO A 128 -4.03 -2.40 -18.45
C PRO A 128 -4.90 -2.13 -17.21
N ALA A 129 -6.19 -2.50 -17.30
CA ALA A 129 -7.17 -2.16 -16.27
C ALA A 129 -6.87 -2.78 -14.89
N ASP A 130 -6.23 -3.94 -14.87
CA ASP A 130 -5.77 -4.68 -13.70
C ASP A 130 -4.60 -3.99 -12.98
N ILE A 131 -3.67 -3.39 -13.73
CA ILE A 131 -2.47 -2.76 -13.15
C ILE A 131 -2.68 -1.27 -12.87
N ARG A 132 -3.62 -0.63 -13.57
CA ARG A 132 -3.89 0.81 -13.49
C ARG A 132 -4.11 1.32 -12.05
N PRO A 133 -4.90 0.67 -11.16
CA PRO A 133 -5.07 1.12 -9.78
C PRO A 133 -3.75 1.11 -9.01
N VAL A 134 -2.97 0.03 -9.10
CA VAL A 134 -1.66 -0.10 -8.45
C VAL A 134 -0.69 0.94 -8.94
N MET A 135 -0.58 1.07 -10.26
CA MET A 135 0.31 2.03 -10.88
C MET A 135 -0.08 3.45 -10.52
N SER A 136 -1.38 3.77 -10.47
CA SER A 136 -1.84 5.09 -10.04
C SER A 136 -1.48 5.38 -8.57
N ALA A 137 -1.55 4.40 -7.69
CA ALA A 137 -1.24 4.56 -6.27
C ALA A 137 0.27 4.60 -5.98
N LEU A 138 1.06 3.82 -6.71
CA LEU A 138 2.47 3.53 -6.40
C LEU A 138 3.47 4.17 -7.38
N TRP A 139 3.00 4.81 -8.47
CA TRP A 139 3.88 5.42 -9.47
C TRP A 139 4.92 6.34 -8.83
N ALA A 140 4.47 7.35 -8.07
CA ALA A 140 5.38 8.29 -7.43
C ALA A 140 6.41 7.62 -6.51
N SER A 141 6.00 6.54 -5.83
CA SER A 141 6.87 5.79 -4.92
C SER A 141 7.90 4.94 -5.67
N SER A 142 7.52 4.41 -6.83
CA SER A 142 8.38 3.55 -7.66
C SER A 142 9.57 4.28 -8.28
N VAL A 143 9.42 5.58 -8.53
CA VAL A 143 10.45 6.43 -9.12
C VAL A 143 11.11 7.34 -8.09
N ALA A 144 10.81 7.18 -6.79
CA ALA A 144 11.29 8.05 -5.73
C ALA A 144 12.83 8.03 -5.53
N GLY A 145 13.53 7.05 -6.11
CA GLY A 145 15.00 7.01 -6.13
C GLY A 145 15.64 7.71 -7.34
N LEU A 146 14.85 8.22 -8.29
CA LEU A 146 15.37 8.90 -9.47
C LEU A 146 15.49 10.40 -9.28
N PHE A 147 16.23 11.05 -10.17
CA PHE A 147 16.27 12.51 -10.20
C PHE A 147 15.08 13.06 -11.00
N PRO A 148 14.63 14.30 -10.69
CA PRO A 148 13.55 14.96 -11.43
C PRO A 148 13.77 15.12 -12.94
N GLU A 149 15.02 15.02 -13.40
CA GLU A 149 15.47 15.08 -14.79
C GLU A 149 15.51 13.71 -15.49
N ASP A 150 15.41 12.62 -14.73
CA ASP A 150 15.35 11.27 -15.29
C ASP A 150 13.95 10.93 -15.85
N LEU A 151 12.95 11.79 -15.59
CA LEU A 151 11.57 11.63 -16.05
C LEU A 151 11.25 12.56 -17.20
N ASP A 152 11.12 11.98 -18.38
CA ASP A 152 10.68 12.69 -19.57
C ASP A 152 9.24 12.29 -19.93
N SER A 153 8.40 13.29 -20.21
CA SER A 153 7.08 13.05 -20.80
C SER A 153 7.17 13.22 -22.31
N GLU A 154 6.59 12.28 -23.05
CA GLU A 154 6.43 12.36 -24.50
C GLU A 154 5.33 13.36 -24.91
N SER A 155 4.49 13.80 -23.97
CA SER A 155 3.42 14.74 -24.27
C SER A 155 3.92 16.20 -24.19
N GLY A 156 3.81 16.92 -25.31
CA GLY A 156 4.18 18.34 -25.36
C GLY A 156 3.39 19.21 -24.36
N ALA A 157 2.15 18.86 -24.04
CA ALA A 157 1.34 19.55 -23.04
C ALA A 157 1.91 19.38 -21.62
N ALA A 158 2.36 18.18 -21.24
CA ALA A 158 2.98 17.97 -19.93
C ALA A 158 4.33 18.68 -19.82
N GLN A 159 5.14 18.67 -20.90
CA GLN A 159 6.40 19.41 -20.96
C GLN A 159 6.18 20.92 -20.75
N LEU A 160 5.13 21.48 -21.38
CA LEU A 160 4.75 22.89 -21.20
C LEU A 160 4.27 23.18 -19.76
N MET A 161 3.47 22.28 -19.17
CA MET A 161 3.00 22.42 -17.78
C MET A 161 4.15 22.37 -16.77
N SER A 162 5.15 21.51 -16.98
CA SER A 162 6.33 21.41 -16.11
C SER A 162 7.31 22.58 -16.25
N GLY A 163 7.36 23.22 -17.43
CA GLY A 163 8.32 24.29 -17.74
C GLY A 163 7.77 25.70 -17.53
N LEU A 164 6.63 26.04 -18.16
CA LEU A 164 6.08 27.40 -18.21
C LEU A 164 5.10 27.71 -17.07
N PHE A 165 4.41 26.69 -16.56
CA PHE A 165 3.35 26.85 -15.56
C PHE A 165 3.68 26.16 -14.23
N ALA A 166 4.97 26.00 -13.92
CA ALA A 166 5.39 25.42 -12.64
C ALA A 166 4.78 26.26 -11.48
N PRO A 167 3.78 25.73 -10.75
CA PRO A 167 3.16 26.50 -9.69
C PRO A 167 4.20 26.79 -8.59
N GLN A 168 4.10 27.96 -7.95
CA GLN A 168 4.91 28.23 -6.76
C GLN A 168 4.37 27.38 -5.61
N ILE A 169 5.03 26.25 -5.36
CA ILE A 169 4.63 25.31 -4.32
C ILE A 169 5.34 25.65 -3.02
N SER A 170 4.57 25.74 -1.95
CA SER A 170 5.13 25.95 -0.63
C SER A 170 5.88 24.69 -0.16
N GLN A 171 6.99 24.87 0.57
CA GLN A 171 7.72 23.78 1.20
C GLN A 171 6.84 22.77 1.98
N PRO A 172 5.85 23.18 2.80
CA PRO A 172 4.99 22.23 3.50
C PRO A 172 4.14 21.37 2.56
N GLN A 173 3.75 21.88 1.38
CA GLN A 173 3.02 21.07 0.39
C GLN A 173 3.92 20.01 -0.25
N LEU A 174 5.18 20.34 -0.53
CA LEU A 174 6.16 19.37 -1.05
C LEU A 174 6.43 18.25 -0.04
N VAL A 175 6.61 18.60 1.24
CA VAL A 175 6.79 17.61 2.32
C VAL A 175 5.55 16.74 2.47
N ALA A 176 4.35 17.31 2.40
CA ALA A 176 3.11 16.54 2.45
C ALA A 176 2.96 15.57 1.26
N ALA A 177 3.33 16.02 0.06
CA ALA A 177 3.35 15.18 -1.13
C ALA A 177 4.35 14.03 -0.98
N TYR A 178 5.56 14.29 -0.50
CA TYR A 178 6.57 13.25 -0.23
C TYR A 178 6.10 12.26 0.85
N ARG A 179 5.52 12.76 1.95
CA ARG A 179 4.94 11.91 3.00
C ARG A 179 3.90 10.97 2.44
N LYS A 180 3.03 11.43 1.53
CA LYS A 180 2.05 10.58 0.83
C LYS A 180 2.75 9.51 -0.02
N THR A 181 3.75 9.89 -0.81
CA THR A 181 4.54 8.96 -1.64
C THR A 181 5.20 7.85 -0.82
N VAL A 182 5.64 8.16 0.40
CA VAL A 182 6.25 7.17 1.30
C VAL A 182 5.19 6.35 2.03
N MET A 183 4.12 6.99 2.50
CA MET A 183 3.08 6.35 3.34
C MET A 183 2.33 5.27 2.57
N THR A 184 1.92 5.54 1.32
CA THR A 184 1.11 4.61 0.53
C THR A 184 1.71 3.21 0.42
N PRO A 185 2.96 3.02 -0.05
CA PRO A 185 3.57 1.68 -0.14
C PRO A 185 3.84 1.07 1.24
N VAL A 186 4.21 1.86 2.26
CA VAL A 186 4.46 1.32 3.61
C VAL A 186 3.19 0.72 4.19
N VAL A 187 2.08 1.44 4.10
CA VAL A 187 0.78 0.98 4.59
C VAL A 187 0.29 -0.21 3.75
N LEU A 188 0.25 -0.06 2.42
CA LEU A 188 -0.22 -1.12 1.53
C LEU A 188 0.62 -2.40 1.69
N GLY A 189 1.93 -2.27 1.72
CA GLY A 189 2.84 -3.40 1.78
C GLY A 189 2.76 -4.16 3.10
N ALA A 190 2.72 -3.44 4.23
CA ALA A 190 2.54 -4.06 5.55
C ALA A 190 1.18 -4.75 5.68
N SER A 191 0.11 -4.07 5.25
CA SER A 191 -1.25 -4.57 5.29
C SER A 191 -1.38 -5.84 4.44
N LEU A 192 -0.95 -5.80 3.18
CA LEU A 192 -0.98 -6.94 2.26
C LEU A 192 -0.17 -8.14 2.79
N LEU A 193 1.02 -7.91 3.36
CA LEU A 193 1.83 -8.98 3.95
C LEU A 193 1.08 -9.68 5.08
N PHE A 194 0.55 -8.93 6.05
CA PHE A 194 -0.21 -9.52 7.16
C PHE A 194 -1.53 -10.14 6.70
N GLY A 195 -2.20 -9.53 5.72
CA GLY A 195 -3.39 -10.06 5.10
C GLY A 195 -3.18 -11.43 4.48
N LEU A 196 -2.13 -11.60 3.67
CA LEU A 196 -1.80 -12.87 3.05
C LEU A 196 -1.38 -13.93 4.08
N LEU A 197 -0.60 -13.56 5.09
CA LEU A 197 -0.21 -14.52 6.15
C LEU A 197 -1.43 -15.00 6.95
N ASN A 198 -2.36 -14.10 7.28
CA ASN A 198 -3.60 -14.47 7.97
C ASN A 198 -4.57 -15.23 7.06
N LEU A 199 -4.60 -14.93 5.76
CA LEU A 199 -5.34 -15.71 4.76
C LEU A 199 -4.81 -17.14 4.67
N CYS A 200 -3.48 -17.32 4.65
CA CYS A 200 -2.85 -18.63 4.73
C CYS A 200 -3.27 -19.38 6.00
N GLN A 201 -3.35 -18.68 7.15
CA GLN A 201 -3.83 -19.29 8.39
C GLN A 201 -5.30 -19.70 8.33
N LEU A 202 -6.14 -18.89 7.69
CA LEU A 202 -7.54 -19.22 7.47
C LEU A 202 -7.67 -20.51 6.66
N PHE A 203 -7.00 -20.58 5.50
CA PHE A 203 -7.04 -21.77 4.66
C PHE A 203 -6.43 -23.00 5.32
N ALA A 204 -5.31 -22.82 6.03
CA ALA A 204 -4.69 -23.88 6.82
C ALA A 204 -5.68 -24.44 7.87
N GLY A 205 -6.37 -23.56 8.59
CA GLY A 205 -7.37 -23.95 9.58
C GLY A 205 -8.60 -24.64 8.97
N LEU A 206 -9.08 -24.16 7.82
CA LEU A 206 -10.20 -24.77 7.10
C LEU A 206 -9.86 -26.17 6.59
N PHE A 207 -8.69 -26.34 5.98
CA PHE A 207 -8.24 -27.64 5.49
C PHE A 207 -8.03 -28.64 6.64
N ALA A 208 -7.42 -28.19 7.75
CA ALA A 208 -7.28 -29.02 8.94
C ALA A 208 -8.66 -29.47 9.49
N ARG A 209 -9.64 -28.56 9.56
CA ARG A 209 -11.01 -28.91 9.97
C ARG A 209 -11.68 -29.89 9.03
N LEU A 210 -11.52 -29.73 7.72
CA LEU A 210 -12.06 -30.66 6.73
C LEU A 210 -11.52 -32.08 6.95
N LEU A 211 -10.21 -32.22 7.14
CA LEU A 211 -9.59 -33.52 7.41
C LEU A 211 -10.11 -34.16 8.70
N MET A 212 -10.31 -33.37 9.76
CA MET A 212 -10.92 -33.86 11.01
C MET A 212 -12.35 -34.36 10.79
N VAL A 213 -13.18 -33.61 10.06
CA VAL A 213 -14.58 -33.99 9.78
C VAL A 213 -14.67 -35.24 8.91
N THR A 214 -13.74 -35.43 7.98
CA THR A 214 -13.66 -36.62 7.13
C THR A 214 -12.99 -37.83 7.78
N GLY A 215 -12.54 -37.71 9.05
CA GLY A 215 -11.90 -38.81 9.79
C GLY A 215 -10.48 -39.16 9.32
N GLN A 216 -9.78 -38.25 8.63
CA GLN A 216 -8.44 -38.50 8.09
C GLN A 216 -7.31 -38.08 9.05
N ASP A 217 -7.33 -38.59 10.28
CA ASP A 217 -6.39 -38.17 11.34
C ASP A 217 -4.91 -38.42 10.98
N ARG A 218 -4.63 -39.52 10.29
CA ARG A 218 -3.26 -39.85 9.84
C ARG A 218 -2.71 -38.83 8.86
N LEU A 219 -3.53 -38.38 7.91
CA LEU A 219 -3.13 -37.38 6.92
C LEU A 219 -2.99 -36.00 7.57
N LEU A 220 -3.89 -35.66 8.50
CA LEU A 220 -3.78 -34.43 9.29
C LEU A 220 -2.46 -34.37 10.06
N GLN A 221 -2.06 -35.43 10.76
CA GLN A 221 -0.82 -35.45 11.53
C GLN A 221 0.43 -35.24 10.64
N LEU A 222 0.43 -35.83 9.44
CA LEU A 222 1.52 -35.68 8.48
C LEU A 222 1.58 -34.26 7.88
N CYS A 223 0.42 -33.70 7.51
CA CYS A 223 0.36 -32.40 6.83
C CYS A 223 0.42 -31.22 7.79
N ARG A 224 -0.01 -31.35 9.05
CA ARG A 224 -0.13 -30.27 10.03
C ARG A 224 1.09 -29.35 10.14
N PRO A 225 2.34 -29.84 10.26
CA PRO A 225 3.50 -28.94 10.38
C PRO A 225 3.81 -28.19 9.08
N TRP A 226 3.46 -28.77 7.93
CA TRP A 226 3.80 -28.24 6.61
C TRP A 226 2.71 -27.37 6.01
N LEU A 227 1.47 -27.49 6.48
CA LEU A 227 0.31 -26.86 5.85
C LEU A 227 0.45 -25.33 5.74
N LEU A 228 0.75 -24.67 6.85
CA LEU A 228 0.89 -23.22 6.86
C LEU A 228 2.16 -22.75 6.14
N PRO A 229 3.36 -23.32 6.39
CA PRO A 229 4.55 -22.96 5.62
C PRO A 229 4.38 -23.16 4.11
N ALA A 230 3.78 -24.27 3.68
CA ALA A 230 3.54 -24.55 2.27
C ALA A 230 2.56 -23.53 1.67
N LEU A 231 1.45 -23.23 2.33
CA LEU A 231 0.51 -22.20 1.88
C LEU A 231 1.17 -20.82 1.83
N ALA A 232 1.99 -20.47 2.82
CA ALA A 232 2.72 -19.21 2.82
C ALA A 232 3.71 -19.14 1.64
N VAL A 233 4.48 -20.20 1.38
CA VAL A 233 5.39 -20.28 0.22
C VAL A 233 4.63 -20.18 -1.09
N VAL A 234 3.49 -20.85 -1.21
CA VAL A 234 2.63 -20.77 -2.40
C VAL A 234 2.08 -19.36 -2.57
N CYS A 235 1.53 -18.73 -1.53
CA CYS A 235 1.01 -17.36 -1.61
C CYS A 235 2.12 -16.34 -1.93
N MET A 236 3.30 -16.46 -1.33
CA MET A 236 4.45 -15.61 -1.66
C MET A 236 4.92 -15.84 -3.09
N GLY A 237 4.98 -17.10 -3.53
CA GLY A 237 5.31 -17.48 -4.90
C GLY A 237 4.31 -16.90 -5.90
N LEU A 238 3.00 -17.06 -5.65
CA LEU A 238 1.92 -16.49 -6.46
C LEU A 238 1.94 -14.96 -6.47
N SER A 239 2.36 -14.32 -5.38
CA SER A 239 2.53 -12.87 -5.30
C SER A 239 3.72 -12.36 -6.14
N TRP A 240 4.68 -13.23 -6.43
CA TRP A 240 5.87 -12.89 -7.23
C TRP A 240 5.79 -13.41 -8.67
N TRP A 241 4.87 -14.34 -8.93
CA TRP A 241 4.73 -15.07 -10.20
C TRP A 241 4.23 -14.23 -11.37
N PRO A 242 3.20 -13.37 -11.23
CA PRO A 242 2.81 -12.50 -12.32
C PRO A 242 3.83 -11.36 -12.44
N GLY A 243 4.81 -11.56 -13.31
CA GLY A 243 5.49 -10.43 -13.93
C GLY A 243 4.41 -9.61 -14.66
N ASN A 244 4.17 -8.38 -14.20
CA ASN A 244 3.22 -7.48 -14.83
C ASN A 244 3.93 -6.59 -15.85
N VAL A 245 3.19 -5.99 -16.80
CA VAL A 245 3.80 -5.19 -17.88
C VAL A 245 4.67 -4.03 -17.36
N TRP A 246 4.38 -3.55 -16.16
CA TRP A 246 5.15 -2.50 -15.51
C TRP A 246 6.49 -3.00 -14.95
N THR A 247 6.48 -4.04 -14.11
CA THR A 247 7.69 -4.64 -13.52
C THR A 247 8.55 -5.40 -14.51
N ALA A 248 7.97 -5.83 -15.63
CA ALA A 248 8.70 -6.46 -16.72
C ALA A 248 9.40 -5.44 -17.63
N SER A 249 9.03 -4.15 -17.58
CA SER A 249 9.56 -3.14 -18.48
C SER A 249 11.06 -2.88 -18.25
N PRO A 250 11.83 -2.55 -19.31
CA PRO A 250 13.23 -2.17 -19.18
C PRO A 250 13.41 -0.96 -18.26
N ALA A 251 12.55 0.05 -18.41
CA ALA A 251 12.55 1.25 -17.58
C ALA A 251 12.42 0.93 -16.08
N TYR A 252 11.53 0.00 -15.69
CA TYR A 252 11.41 -0.38 -14.29
C TYR A 252 12.62 -1.21 -13.82
N ARG A 253 13.02 -2.23 -14.59
CA ARG A 253 14.05 -3.19 -14.17
C ARG A 253 15.47 -2.62 -14.16
N LEU A 254 15.78 -1.76 -15.12
CA LEU A 254 17.14 -1.23 -15.33
C LEU A 254 17.33 0.15 -14.69
N VAL A 255 16.25 0.92 -14.51
CA VAL A 255 16.33 2.31 -14.04
C VAL A 255 15.63 2.49 -12.68
N ALA A 256 14.30 2.31 -12.63
CA ALA A 256 13.54 2.65 -11.42
C ALA A 256 13.88 1.77 -10.21
N SER A 257 13.84 0.45 -10.36
CA SER A 257 14.08 -0.51 -9.26
C SER A 257 15.51 -0.40 -8.69
N PRO A 258 16.58 -0.40 -9.51
CA PRO A 258 17.95 -0.23 -8.99
C PRO A 258 18.16 1.10 -8.27
N ALA A 259 17.62 2.20 -8.80
CA ALA A 259 17.71 3.51 -8.16
C ALA A 259 16.98 3.52 -6.81
N LEU A 260 15.78 2.93 -6.76
CA LEU A 260 15.01 2.82 -5.52
C LEU A 260 15.76 2.03 -4.43
N TRP A 261 16.39 0.92 -4.77
CA TRP A 261 17.17 0.12 -3.82
C TRP A 261 18.45 0.82 -3.34
N THR A 262 19.07 1.62 -4.21
CA THR A 262 20.31 2.34 -3.90
C THR A 262 20.03 3.56 -3.04
N ASP A 263 19.07 4.39 -3.45
CA ASP A 263 18.86 5.71 -2.87
C ASP A 263 17.76 5.72 -1.80
N LYS A 264 16.83 4.76 -1.82
CA LYS A 264 15.71 4.64 -0.86
C LYS A 264 15.55 3.21 -0.28
N PRO A 265 16.58 2.65 0.37
CA PRO A 265 16.60 1.25 0.81
C PRO A 265 15.50 0.89 1.83
N TYR A 266 15.01 1.84 2.63
CA TYR A 266 13.90 1.59 3.56
C TYR A 266 12.53 1.55 2.89
N LEU A 267 12.38 2.24 1.75
CA LEU A 267 11.13 2.30 0.99
C LEU A 267 11.04 1.15 -0.03
N ALA A 268 12.18 0.78 -0.62
CA ALA A 268 12.27 -0.19 -1.71
C ALA A 268 11.56 -1.53 -1.42
N PRO A 269 11.69 -2.17 -0.25
CA PRO A 269 11.03 -3.45 0.03
C PRO A 269 9.51 -3.35 -0.04
N PHE A 270 8.93 -2.24 0.45
CA PHE A 270 7.49 -2.04 0.45
C PHE A 270 6.94 -1.79 -0.95
N VAL A 271 7.67 -1.02 -1.76
CA VAL A 271 7.29 -0.74 -3.14
C VAL A 271 7.41 -2.00 -4.00
N GLU A 272 8.56 -2.68 -3.99
CA GLU A 272 8.76 -3.92 -4.77
C GLU A 272 7.74 -4.99 -4.41
N TRP A 273 7.49 -5.17 -3.11
CA TRP A 273 6.47 -6.08 -2.63
C TRP A 273 5.08 -5.70 -3.17
N SER A 274 4.67 -4.44 -3.01
CA SER A 274 3.31 -4.00 -3.35
C SER A 274 3.05 -4.03 -4.86
N VAL A 275 4.02 -3.61 -5.67
CA VAL A 275 3.88 -3.57 -7.14
C VAL A 275 3.75 -4.98 -7.73
N ARG A 276 4.32 -6.00 -7.09
CA ARG A 276 4.25 -7.41 -7.54
C ARG A 276 3.06 -8.14 -6.97
N ALA A 277 2.86 -8.01 -5.66
CA ALA A 277 1.87 -8.77 -4.94
C ALA A 277 0.46 -8.28 -5.22
N GLU A 278 0.20 -6.97 -5.27
CA GLU A 278 -1.17 -6.45 -5.43
C GLU A 278 -1.85 -7.00 -6.68
N PRO A 279 -1.25 -6.93 -7.90
CA PRO A 279 -1.92 -7.40 -9.11
C PRO A 279 -2.32 -8.87 -9.06
N ALA A 280 -1.59 -9.70 -8.31
CA ALA A 280 -1.91 -11.12 -8.14
C ALA A 280 -3.21 -11.36 -7.36
N TRP A 281 -3.65 -10.38 -6.56
CA TRP A 281 -4.80 -10.48 -5.66
C TRP A 281 -5.93 -9.49 -5.98
N ALA A 282 -5.74 -8.61 -6.97
CA ALA A 282 -6.65 -7.50 -7.31
C ALA A 282 -8.12 -7.93 -7.51
N ASP A 283 -8.35 -9.04 -8.23
CA ASP A 283 -9.70 -9.58 -8.46
C ASP A 283 -10.36 -10.04 -7.16
N SER A 284 -9.61 -10.75 -6.32
CA SER A 284 -10.09 -11.24 -5.02
C SER A 284 -10.41 -10.07 -4.09
N VAL A 285 -9.53 -9.08 -4.07
CA VAL A 285 -9.66 -7.84 -3.30
C VAL A 285 -10.92 -7.06 -3.71
N THR A 286 -11.12 -6.86 -5.00
CA THR A 286 -12.28 -6.14 -5.56
C THR A 286 -13.59 -6.87 -5.28
N TRP A 287 -13.62 -8.19 -5.47
CA TRP A 287 -14.81 -8.98 -5.19
C TRP A 287 -15.20 -8.91 -3.72
N VAL A 288 -14.24 -9.07 -2.80
CA VAL A 288 -14.50 -9.00 -1.36
C VAL A 288 -15.06 -7.65 -0.94
N HIS A 289 -14.47 -6.55 -1.43
CA HIS A 289 -14.92 -5.20 -1.11
C HIS A 289 -16.39 -4.96 -1.50
N ARG A 290 -16.74 -5.26 -2.75
CA ARG A 290 -18.08 -5.03 -3.31
C ARG A 290 -19.11 -6.00 -2.74
N ALA A 291 -18.79 -7.28 -2.72
CA ALA A 291 -19.75 -8.32 -2.38
C ALA A 291 -19.98 -8.43 -0.87
N LEU A 292 -18.95 -8.21 -0.04
CA LEU A 292 -19.03 -8.47 1.41
C LEU A 292 -19.10 -7.21 2.26
N LEU A 293 -18.48 -6.10 1.85
CA LEU A 293 -18.52 -4.83 2.59
C LEU A 293 -19.34 -3.72 1.92
N GLN A 294 -19.96 -3.98 0.75
CA GLN A 294 -20.87 -3.04 0.08
C GLN A 294 -20.26 -1.64 -0.07
N ASP A 295 -19.00 -1.58 -0.51
CA ASP A 295 -18.28 -0.33 -0.77
C ASP A 295 -18.04 0.56 0.47
N PHE A 296 -17.73 -0.07 1.61
CA PHE A 296 -17.42 0.63 2.86
C PHE A 296 -16.28 1.66 2.71
N GLU A 297 -16.54 2.91 3.14
CA GLU A 297 -15.67 4.05 2.82
C GLU A 297 -14.41 4.21 3.70
N PHE A 298 -14.33 3.51 4.84
CA PHE A 298 -13.24 3.63 5.83
C PHE A 298 -13.00 5.07 6.33
N SER A 299 -14.07 5.80 6.70
CA SER A 299 -13.95 7.09 7.38
C SER A 299 -13.80 6.94 8.90
N VAL A 300 -13.09 7.85 9.57
CA VAL A 300 -12.94 7.81 11.04
C VAL A 300 -14.16 8.49 11.71
N PRO A 301 -14.98 7.77 12.50
CA PRO A 301 -16.23 8.32 13.03
C PRO A 301 -16.05 9.33 14.19
N PHE A 302 -14.92 9.30 14.92
CA PHE A 302 -14.68 10.15 16.11
C PHE A 302 -13.61 11.22 15.89
N ARG A 303 -13.58 11.87 14.72
CA ARG A 303 -12.57 12.92 14.39
C ARG A 303 -12.49 14.03 15.45
N HIS A 304 -13.62 14.39 16.05
CA HIS A 304 -13.74 15.44 17.06
C HIS A 304 -13.11 15.07 18.42
N TRP A 305 -13.02 13.77 18.77
CA TRP A 305 -12.37 13.32 20.02
C TRP A 305 -10.85 13.16 19.89
N LEU A 306 -10.35 12.95 18.68
CA LEU A 306 -8.93 12.77 18.41
C LEU A 306 -8.15 14.10 18.31
N ALA A 307 -8.78 15.24 18.65
CA ALA A 307 -8.21 16.58 18.48
C ALA A 307 -7.61 16.81 17.07
N LEU A 308 -8.30 16.30 16.04
CA LEU A 308 -7.92 16.53 14.65
C LEU A 308 -8.65 17.77 14.13
N ASP A 309 -8.41 18.91 14.78
CA ASP A 309 -8.76 20.21 14.20
C ASP A 309 -7.83 20.43 12.99
N VAL A 310 -8.30 20.02 11.82
CA VAL A 310 -7.91 20.72 10.60
C VAL A 310 -8.70 22.01 10.66
N THR A 311 -8.05 23.10 11.04
CA THR A 311 -8.57 24.44 10.80
C THR A 311 -8.95 24.52 9.31
N PRO A 312 -10.21 24.82 8.97
CA PRO A 312 -10.55 25.08 7.59
C PRO A 312 -9.77 26.32 7.17
N THR A 313 -8.78 26.16 6.30
CA THR A 313 -8.26 27.29 5.54
C THR A 313 -9.46 27.94 4.86
N SER A 314 -9.66 29.21 5.18
CA SER A 314 -10.82 29.99 4.76
C SER A 314 -11.05 29.87 3.25
N PRO A 315 -12.31 29.91 2.78
CA PRO A 315 -12.57 29.96 1.35
C PRO A 315 -11.89 31.21 0.79
N VAL A 316 -11.01 30.98 -0.19
CA VAL A 316 -10.42 32.04 -1.02
C VAL A 316 -11.57 32.90 -1.51
N ALA A 317 -11.62 34.14 -1.03
CA ALA A 317 -12.53 35.14 -1.54
C ALA A 317 -12.19 35.34 -3.02
N VAL A 318 -13.12 34.97 -3.89
CA VAL A 318 -13.13 35.40 -5.30
C VAL A 318 -13.19 36.93 -5.29
N PRO A 319 -12.21 37.66 -5.83
CA PRO A 319 -12.40 39.08 -6.06
C PRO A 319 -13.43 39.22 -7.19
N LEU A 320 -14.64 39.61 -6.81
CA LEU A 320 -15.59 40.25 -7.73
C LEU A 320 -15.04 41.65 -8.05
N ARG A 321 -14.34 41.77 -9.19
CA ARG A 321 -14.43 42.86 -10.19
C ARG A 321 -13.17 42.91 -11.05
#